data_AF-A0A511NIK0-F1
#
_entry.id   AF-A0A511NIK0-F1
#
_cell.length_a   1.000
_cell.length_b   1.000
_cell.length_c   1.000
_cell.angle_alpha   90.00
_cell.angle_beta   90.00
_cell.angle_gamma   90.00
#
_symmetry.space_group_name_H-M   'P 1'
#
loop_
_entity.id
_entity.type
_entity.pdbx_description
1 polymer ?
#
loop_
_entity_poly.entity_id
_entity_poly.type
_entity_poly.pdbx_seq_one_letter_code
_entity_poly.pdbx_strand_id
1 'polypeptide(L)' 'MTNQSLRDRFKIEDQNAAIASRIIKDALEDGVIKLEDPENKSRKYTKYIPYWA' A
#
# COMPACT_ATOMS: atom_id res chain seq x y z
N MET A 1 6.60 1.93 -0.59
CA MET A 1 5.44 2.70 -0.06
C MET A 1 4.67 1.83 0.94
N THR A 2 4.30 2.36 2.11
CA THR A 2 3.43 1.69 3.10
C THR A 2 2.05 2.36 3.15
N ASN A 3 1.08 1.71 3.80
CA ASN A 3 -0.25 2.31 4.05
C ASN A 3 -0.14 3.66 4.77
N GLN A 4 0.74 3.76 5.79
CA GLN A 4 0.98 5.02 6.50
C GLN A 4 1.50 6.11 5.57
N SER A 5 2.55 5.82 4.78
CA SER A 5 3.09 6.81 3.84
C SER A 5 2.08 7.25 2.78
N LEU A 6 1.13 6.39 2.41
CA LEU A 6 0.07 6.72 1.46
C LEU A 6 -0.96 7.65 2.12
N ARG A 7 -1.36 7.36 3.37
CA ARG A 7 -2.26 8.22 4.14
C ARG A 7 -1.70 9.63 4.31
N ASP A 8 -0.43 9.74 4.66
CA ASP A 8 0.23 11.05 4.83
C ASP A 8 0.23 11.85 3.51
N ARG A 9 0.52 11.19 2.38
CA ARG A 9 0.53 11.82 1.04
C ARG A 9 -0.85 12.30 0.59
N PHE A 10 -1.88 11.52 0.88
CA PHE A 10 -3.26 11.80 0.46
C PHE A 10 -4.05 12.55 1.52
N LYS A 11 -3.42 12.92 2.65
CA LYS A 11 -4.05 13.56 3.81
C LYS A 11 -5.27 12.78 4.31
N ILE A 12 -5.16 11.45 4.34
CA ILE A 12 -6.20 10.57 4.85
C ILE A 12 -6.07 10.51 6.37
N GLU A 13 -7.09 10.97 7.08
CA GLU A 13 -7.15 10.89 8.53
C GLU A 13 -7.06 9.45 9.04
N ASP A 14 -6.58 9.29 10.27
CA ASP A 14 -6.32 7.98 10.87
C ASP A 14 -7.56 7.09 10.97
N GLN A 15 -8.72 7.71 11.25
CA GLN A 15 -10.02 7.01 11.26
C GLN A 15 -10.40 6.43 9.89
N ASN A 16 -9.83 6.97 8.80
CA ASN A 16 -10.10 6.59 7.43
C ASN A 16 -9.01 5.68 6.83
N ALA A 17 -8.18 5.05 7.66
CA ALA A 17 -7.11 4.15 7.20
C ALA A 17 -7.58 3.03 6.27
N ALA A 18 -8.85 2.60 6.40
CA ALA A 18 -9.48 1.63 5.52
C ALA A 18 -9.53 2.07 4.05
N ILE A 19 -9.65 3.38 3.78
CA ILE A 19 -9.64 3.93 2.42
C ILE A 19 -8.29 3.69 1.75
N ALA A 20 -7.20 3.98 2.46
CA ALA A 20 -5.85 3.74 1.96
C ALA A 20 -5.61 2.24 1.68
N SER A 21 -6.12 1.35 2.55
CA SER A 21 -6.03 -0.09 2.33
C SER A 21 -6.77 -0.54 1.07
N ARG A 22 -7.93 0.06 0.79
CA ARG A 22 -8.72 -0.22 -0.41
C ARG A 22 -7.99 0.22 -1.68
N ILE A 23 -7.47 1.45 -1.69
CA ILE A 23 -6.67 1.97 -2.82
C ILE A 23 -5.48 1.07 -3.11
N ILE A 24 -4.76 0.62 -2.08
CA ILE A 24 -3.62 -0.30 -2.25
C ILE A 24 -4.07 -1.64 -2.83
N LYS A 25 -5.20 -2.18 -2.36
CA LYS A 25 -5.75 -3.44 -2.88
C LYS A 25 -6.12 -3.30 -4.35
N ASP A 26 -6.86 -2.26 -4.71
CA ASP A 26 -7.30 -2.01 -6.08
C ASP A 26 -6.07 -1.81 -6.99
N ALA A 27 -5.04 -1.09 -6.54
CA ALA A 27 -3.79 -0.89 -7.28
C ALA A 27 -2.97 -2.18 -7.45
N LEU A 28 -3.03 -3.12 -6.50
CA LEU A 28 -2.43 -4.46 -6.65
C LEU A 28 -3.21 -5.30 -7.67
N GLU A 29 -4.55 -5.24 -7.63
CA GLU A 29 -5.43 -5.96 -8.57
C GLU A 29 -5.28 -5.44 -10.00
N ASP A 30 -5.12 -4.13 -10.17
CA ASP A 30 -4.81 -3.48 -11.45
C ASP A 30 -3.35 -3.72 -11.90
N GLY A 31 -2.50 -4.31 -11.05
CA GLY A 31 -1.12 -4.63 -11.37
C GLY A 31 -0.19 -3.43 -11.53
N VAL A 32 -0.59 -2.24 -11.05
CA VAL A 32 0.22 -1.01 -11.13
C VAL A 32 1.24 -0.89 -10.00
N ILE A 33 1.07 -1.66 -8.93
CA ILE A 33 2.05 -1.81 -7.84
C ILE A 33 2.28 -3.30 -7.54
N LYS A 34 3.42 -3.61 -6.94
CA LYS A 34 3.77 -4.96 -6.46
C LYS A 34 4.36 -4.90 -5.05
N LEU A 35 4.38 -6.04 -4.37
CA LEU A 35 5.07 -6.18 -3.10
C LEU A 35 6.58 -6.01 -3.31
N GLU A 36 7.23 -5.21 -2.46
CA GLU A 36 8.70 -5.06 -2.44
C GLU A 36 9.37 -6.40 -2.13
N ASP A 37 8.80 -7.13 -1.16
CA ASP A 37 9.27 -8.42 -0.73
C ASP A 37 8.07 -9.39 -0.63
N PRO A 38 7.90 -10.28 -1.63
CA PRO A 38 6.84 -11.28 -1.64
C PRO A 38 6.97 -12.35 -0.55
N GLU A 39 8.18 -12.56 -0.01
CA GLU A 39 8.44 -13.56 1.05
C GLU A 39 8.10 -13.00 2.44
N ASN A 40 7.94 -11.68 2.56
CA ASN A 40 7.60 -11.02 3.80
C ASN A 40 6.17 -11.34 4.26
N LYS A 41 6.05 -12.32 5.15
CA LYS A 41 4.77 -12.70 5.79
C LYS A 41 4.25 -11.65 6.78
N SER A 42 5.05 -10.64 7.14
CA SER A 42 4.64 -9.62 8.11
C SER A 42 3.81 -8.53 7.44
N ARG A 43 2.50 -8.53 7.74
CA ARG A 43 1.56 -7.48 7.31
C ARG A 43 1.93 -6.07 7.80
N LYS A 44 2.72 -5.97 8.87
CA LYS A 44 3.12 -4.69 9.48
C LYS A 44 4.21 -3.98 8.67
N TYR A 45 5.08 -4.74 8.01
CA TYR A 45 6.21 -4.21 7.25
C TYR A 45 6.00 -4.30 5.73
N THR A 46 4.77 -4.58 5.30
CA THR A 46 4.45 -4.67 3.89
C THR A 46 4.69 -3.34 3.21
N LYS A 47 5.59 -3.37 2.23
CA LYS A 47 5.90 -2.26 1.35
C LYS A 47 5.52 -2.61 -0.07
N TYR A 48 5.05 -1.61 -0.77
CA TYR A 48 4.63 -1.66 -2.16
C TYR A 48 5.53 -0.77 -3.01
N ILE A 49 5.92 -1.25 -4.17
CA ILE A 49 6.70 -0.52 -5.17
C ILE A 49 5.90 -0.43 -6.48
N PRO A 50 6.17 0.55 -7.35
CA PRO A 50 5.59 0.59 -8.69
C PRO A 50 5.92 -0.69 -9.46
N TYR A 51 5.04 -1.12 -10.36
CA TYR A 51 5.23 -2.36 -11.12
C TYR A 51 6.56 -2.41 -11.90
N TRP A 52 7.01 -1.24 -12.37
CA TRP A 52 8.21 -1.03 -13.18
C TRP A 52 9.52 -0.92 -12.38
N ALA A 53 9.46 -0.88 -11.05
CA ALA A 53 10.63 -0.75 -10.17
C ALA A 53 11.19 -2.11 -9.74
#